data_AF-A0A2M7USE5-F1
#
_entry.id   AF-A0A2M7USE5-F1
#
_cell.length_a   1.000
_cell.length_b   1.000
_cell.length_c   1.000
_cell.angle_alpha   90.00
_cell.angle_beta   90.00
_cell.angle_gamma   90.00
#
_symmetry.space_group_name_H-M   'P 1'
#
loop_
_entity.id
_entity.type
_entity.pdbx_description
1 polymer ?
#
loop_
_entity_poly.entity_id
_entity_poly.type
_entity_poly.pdbx_seq_one_letter_code
_entity_poly.pdbx_strand_id
1 'polypeptide(L)' 'MKTAYCRRCTYIFTGIITAATRVKEVRRGKSFFVVVQKPRAWKLRKGASVAVQGVCSTVRNITSGTFEVAYMPETLKKPL' A
#
# COMPACT_ATOMS: atom_id res chain seq x y z
N MET A 1 -33.65 -13.39 -2.35
CA MET A 1 -32.37 -13.65 -3.05
C MET A 1 -31.30 -12.82 -2.35
N LYS A 2 -30.17 -13.46 -2.00
CA LYS A 2 -29.28 -13.08 -0.88
C LYS A 2 -28.41 -11.85 -1.20
N THR A 3 -28.69 -10.72 -0.57
CA THR A 3 -27.78 -9.57 -0.49
C THR A 3 -26.62 -9.92 0.44
N ALA A 4 -25.46 -10.23 -0.11
CA ALA A 4 -24.24 -10.44 0.65
C ALA A 4 -23.65 -9.10 1.09
N TYR A 5 -24.21 -8.49 2.15
CA TYR A 5 -23.56 -7.36 2.81
C TYR A 5 -22.38 -7.90 3.62
N CYS A 6 -21.16 -7.71 3.12
CA CYS A 6 -19.93 -8.04 3.84
C CYS A 6 -19.85 -7.17 5.10
N ARG A 7 -20.32 -7.69 6.24
CA ARG A 7 -20.38 -6.98 7.54
C ARG A 7 -19.00 -6.71 8.18
N ARG A 8 -17.91 -6.68 7.41
CA ARG A 8 -16.55 -6.53 7.94
C ARG A 8 -15.59 -5.74 7.04
N CYS A 9 -16.03 -4.61 6.50
CA CYS A 9 -15.17 -3.62 5.86
C CYS A 9 -15.06 -2.37 6.75
N THR A 10 -14.14 -2.36 7.71
CA THR A 10 -13.94 -1.25 8.67
C THR A 10 -12.80 -0.29 8.29
N TYR A 11 -12.28 -0.35 7.06
CA TYR A 11 -11.19 0.54 6.63
C TYR A 11 -11.60 1.32 5.39
N ILE A 12 -12.20 2.47 5.63
CA ILE A 12 -12.35 3.54 4.63
C ILE A 12 -11.04 4.34 4.65
N PHE A 13 -10.49 4.64 3.47
CA PHE A 13 -9.34 5.52 3.36
C PHE A 13 -9.80 6.94 3.67
N THR A 14 -9.43 7.47 4.84
CA THR A 14 -9.95 8.75 5.36
C THR A 14 -9.40 9.98 4.66
N GLY A 15 -8.48 9.83 3.69
CA GLY A 15 -7.79 10.94 3.03
C GLY A 15 -6.77 11.67 3.93
N ILE A 16 -6.58 11.24 5.18
CA ILE A 16 -5.64 11.86 6.11
C ILE A 16 -4.24 11.28 5.88
N ILE A 17 -3.29 12.13 5.53
CA ILE A 17 -1.88 11.74 5.41
C ILE A 17 -1.31 11.50 6.82
N THR A 18 -1.17 10.22 7.20
CA THR A 18 -0.68 9.84 8.54
C THR A 18 0.85 9.81 8.64
N ALA A 19 1.55 9.70 7.52
CA ALA A 19 3.01 9.74 7.47
C ALA A 19 3.52 10.13 6.08
N ALA A 20 4.61 10.91 6.05
CA ALA A 20 5.40 11.15 4.86
C ALA A 20 6.78 10.49 5.02
N THR A 21 7.14 9.61 4.09
CA THR A 21 8.42 8.89 4.11
C THR A 21 9.02 8.83 2.72
N ARG A 22 10.29 8.46 2.62
CA ARG A 22 11.00 8.35 1.34
C ARG A 22 10.89 6.94 0.76
N VAL A 23 10.75 6.88 -0.55
CA VAL A 23 10.98 5.66 -1.34
C VAL A 23 12.48 5.37 -1.31
N LYS A 24 12.85 4.15 -0.92
CA LYS A 24 14.24 3.70 -0.84
C LYS A 24 14.70 3.07 -2.15
N GLU A 25 13.83 2.30 -2.78
CA GLU A 25 14.16 1.55 -3.98
C GLU A 25 12.91 1.35 -4.84
N VAL A 26 13.09 1.38 -6.16
CA VAL A 26 12.06 1.01 -7.14
C VAL A 26 12.65 -0.03 -8.08
N ARG A 27 12.15 -1.26 -8.03
CA ARG A 27 12.60 -2.37 -8.88
C ARG A 27 11.58 -2.56 -9.99
N ARG A 28 12.06 -2.44 -11.23
CA ARG A 28 11.24 -2.62 -12.45
C ARG A 28 11.44 -4.03 -13.00
N GLY A 29 10.35 -4.78 -13.13
CA GLY A 29 10.30 -6.07 -13.82
C GLY A 29 8.95 -6.22 -14.56
N LYS A 30 8.37 -7.42 -14.58
CA LYS A 30 6.96 -7.63 -15.02
C LYS A 30 5.95 -6.85 -14.16
N SER A 31 6.30 -6.58 -12.92
CA SER A 31 5.59 -5.70 -11.99
C SER A 31 6.60 -4.74 -11.35
N PHE A 32 6.11 -3.61 -10.84
CA PHE A 32 6.93 -2.62 -10.16
C PHE A 32 6.90 -2.89 -8.66
N PHE A 33 8.04 -3.12 -8.06
CA PHE A 33 8.17 -3.26 -6.62
C PHE A 33 8.74 -1.96 -6.07
N VAL A 34 8.02 -1.35 -5.14
CA VAL A 34 8.43 -0.10 -4.49
C VAL A 34 8.69 -0.39 -3.03
N VAL A 35 9.92 -0.15 -2.61
CA VAL A 35 10.36 -0.29 -1.22
C VAL A 35 10.31 1.08 -0.58
N VAL A 36 9.47 1.22 0.44
CA VAL A 36 9.24 2.49 1.16
C VAL A 36 9.76 2.35 2.59
N GLN A 37 10.31 3.43 3.12
CA GLN A 37 10.74 3.46 4.52
C GLN A 37 9.52 3.38 5.45
N LYS A 38 9.55 2.45 6.41
CA LYS A 38 8.49 2.26 7.38
C LYS A 38 8.60 3.32 8.49
N PRO A 39 7.56 4.13 8.75
CA PRO A 39 7.52 4.97 9.94
C PRO A 39 7.67 4.12 11.22
N ARG A 40 8.44 4.60 12.20
CA ARG A 40 8.63 3.87 13.47
C ARG A 40 7.32 3.63 14.22
N ALA A 41 6.40 4.60 14.15
CA ALA A 41 5.08 4.53 14.78
C ALA A 41 4.09 3.54 14.10
N TRP A 42 4.40 3.05 12.89
CA TRP A 42 3.47 2.19 12.14
C TRP A 42 3.66 0.71 12.45
N LYS A 43 2.56 0.08 12.89
CA LYS A 43 2.42 -1.39 12.99
C LYS A 43 1.73 -1.91 11.72
N LEU A 44 2.52 -2.16 10.68
CA LEU A 44 2.05 -2.78 9.44
C LEU A 44 2.08 -4.31 9.55
N ARG A 45 1.13 -4.98 8.88
CA ARG A 45 1.10 -6.44 8.71
C ARG A 45 1.15 -6.79 7.23
N LYS A 46 1.74 -7.93 6.89
CA LYS A 46 1.73 -8.45 5.52
C LYS A 46 0.26 -8.64 5.08
N GLY A 47 -0.08 -8.17 3.89
CA GLY A 47 -1.46 -8.14 3.39
C GLY A 47 -2.30 -6.94 3.86
N ALA A 48 -1.74 -6.01 4.65
CA ALA A 48 -2.43 -4.78 4.99
C ALA A 48 -2.57 -3.87 3.76
N SER A 49 -3.69 -3.16 3.69
CA SER A 49 -3.93 -2.11 2.69
C SER A 49 -3.37 -0.78 3.18
N VAL A 50 -2.56 -0.14 2.34
CA VAL A 50 -1.98 1.19 2.57
C VAL A 50 -2.16 2.01 1.30
N ALA A 51 -2.49 3.29 1.39
CA ALA A 51 -2.43 4.17 0.23
C ALA A 51 -1.12 4.95 0.24
N VAL A 52 -0.44 4.90 -0.89
CA VAL A 52 0.76 5.69 -1.15
C VAL A 52 0.37 6.68 -2.25
N GLN A 53 0.44 7.98 -1.93
CA GLN A 53 0.00 9.05 -2.84
C GLN A 53 -1.39 8.82 -3.44
N GLY A 54 -2.36 8.38 -2.63
CA GLY A 54 -3.74 8.13 -3.09
C GLY A 54 -3.97 6.77 -3.78
N VAL A 55 -2.92 6.00 -4.07
CA VAL A 55 -3.05 4.67 -4.68
C VAL A 55 -3.13 3.58 -3.61
N CYS A 56 -4.29 2.92 -3.49
CA CYS A 56 -4.47 1.78 -2.60
C CYS A 56 -3.55 0.62 -3.03
N SER A 57 -2.70 0.20 -2.10
CA SER A 57 -1.63 -0.77 -2.32
C SER A 57 -1.65 -1.82 -1.23
N THR A 58 -1.31 -3.06 -1.59
CA THR A 58 -1.22 -4.16 -0.62
C THR A 58 0.23 -4.38 -0.24
N VAL A 59 0.50 -4.40 1.07
CA VAL A 59 1.85 -4.65 1.59
C VAL A 59 2.24 -6.11 1.36
N ARG A 60 3.26 -6.33 0.53
CA ARG A 60 3.72 -7.67 0.15
C ARG A 60 4.83 -8.18 1.07
N ASN A 61 5.73 -7.31 1.49
CA ASN A 61 6.80 -7.66 2.41
C ASN A 61 7.04 -6.55 3.44
N ILE A 62 7.48 -6.93 4.64
CA ILE A 62 7.77 -5.98 5.72
C ILE A 62 9.07 -6.39 6.38
N THR A 63 9.96 -5.43 6.51
CA THR A 63 11.23 -5.53 7.24
C THR A 63 11.18 -4.58 8.45
N SER A 64 12.17 -4.66 9.33
CA SER A 64 12.29 -3.81 10.53
C SER A 64 12.19 -2.30 10.22
N GLY A 65 12.69 -1.85 9.08
CA GLY A 65 12.72 -0.44 8.68
C GLY A 65 12.02 -0.09 7.36
N THR A 66 11.51 -1.06 6.61
CA THR A 66 10.94 -0.85 5.27
C THR A 66 9.72 -1.74 5.04
N PHE A 67 8.89 -1.36 4.07
CA PHE A 67 7.84 -2.21 3.55
C PHE A 67 7.84 -2.15 2.03
N GLU A 68 7.39 -3.23 1.41
CA GLU A 68 7.34 -3.38 -0.04
C GLU A 68 5.88 -3.45 -0.50
N VAL A 69 5.58 -2.72 -1.56
CA VAL A 69 4.31 -2.75 -2.27
C VAL A 69 4.57 -3.07 -3.75
N ALA A 70 3.61 -3.73 -4.39
CA ALA A 70 3.68 -4.08 -5.80
C ALA A 70 2.64 -3.29 -6.60
N TYR A 71 3.06 -2.69 -7.71
CA TYR A 71 2.21 -2.00 -8.66
C TYR A 71 2.26 -2.70 -10.03
N MET A 72 1.11 -2.76 -10.70
CA MET A 72 1.06 -3.19 -12.08
C MET A 72 1.45 -2.01 -12.99
N PRO A 73 2.09 -2.27 -14.14
CA PRO A 73 2.51 -1.21 -15.07
C PRO A 73 1.36 -0.28 -15.51
N GLU A 74 0.14 -0.78 -15.56
CA GLU A 74 -1.06 0.00 -15.89
C GLU A 74 -1.39 1.04 -14.82
N THR A 75 -1.21 0.70 -13.54
CA THR A 75 -1.43 1.60 -12.39
C THR A 75 -0.46 2.78 -12.38
N LEU A 76 0.74 2.60 -12.92
CA LEU A 76 1.75 3.66 -13.00
C LEU A 76 1.63 4.55 -14.23
N LYS A 77 0.90 4.13 -15.27
CA LYS A 77 0.64 4.96 -16.45
C LYS A 77 -0.38 6.07 -16.18
N LYS A 78 -1.23 5.90 -15.14
CA LYS A 78 -2.18 6.91 -14.67
C LYS A 78 -2.24 6.87 -13.13
N PRO A 79 -1.31 7.53 -12.42
CA PRO A 79 -1.61 7.90 -11.04
C PRO A 79 -2.82 8.84 -11.09
N LEU A 80 -3.87 8.50 -10.34
CA LEU A 80 -5.08 9.33 -10.18
C LEU A 80 -4.74 10.71 -9.64
#